data_AF-A0A023H414-F1
#
_entry.id   AF-A0A023H414-F1
#
_cell.length_a   1.000
_cell.length_b   1.000
_cell.length_c   1.000
_cell.angle_alpha   90.00
_cell.angle_beta   90.00
_cell.angle_gamma   90.00
#
_symmetry.space_group_name_H-M   'P 1'
#
loop_
_entity.id
_entity.type
_entity.pdbx_description
1 polymer ?
#
loop_
_entity_poly.entity_id
_entity_poly.type
_entity_poly.pdbx_seq_one_letter_code
_entity_poly.pdbx_strand_id
1 'polypeptide(L)' 'NAMANHGILPHDGKNIPFVTMTDTVRSTYNFSSSFCYFVPNVIAGMLKKDYSTDTFDLEEISLHNGIEHDA' A
#
# COMPACT_ATOMS: atom_id res chain seq x y z
N ASN A 1 5.12 -0.68 -6.80
CA ASN A 1 6.20 -0.52 -7.81
C ASN A 1 5.82 0.43 -8.94
N ALA A 2 4.87 0.12 -9.83
CA ALA A 2 4.54 1.01 -10.96
C ALA A 2 4.25 2.48 -10.55
N MET A 3 3.42 2.71 -9.53
CA MET A 3 3.13 4.06 -9.06
C MET A 3 4.37 4.81 -8.52
N ALA A 4 5.31 4.12 -7.87
CA ALA A 4 6.57 4.73 -7.42
C ALA A 4 7.50 5.05 -8.61
N ASN A 5 7.60 4.14 -9.58
CA ASN A 5 8.38 4.35 -10.81
C ASN A 5 7.87 5.53 -11.64
N HIS A 6 6.57 5.84 -11.55
CA HIS A 6 5.93 6.96 -12.23
C HIS A 6 5.76 8.21 -11.36
N GLY A 7 6.33 8.24 -10.15
CA GLY A 7 6.31 9.42 -9.26
C GLY A 7 4.95 9.75 -8.64
N ILE A 8 4.00 8.81 -8.69
CA ILE A 8 2.69 8.92 -8.03
C ILE A 8 2.82 8.61 -6.53
N LEU A 9 3.67 7.63 -6.20
CA LEU A 9 4.17 7.39 -4.85
C LEU A 9 5.63 7.90 -4.75
N PRO A 10 6.18 8.08 -3.54
CA PRO A 10 7.61 8.30 -3.33
C PRO A 10 8.45 7.34 -4.16
N HIS A 11 9.41 7.89 -4.91
CA HIS A 11 10.18 7.11 -5.88
C HIS A 11 11.08 6.06 -5.21
N ASP A 12 11.51 6.32 -3.98
CA ASP A 12 12.27 5.38 -3.15
C ASP A 12 11.39 4.29 -2.51
N GLY A 13 10.07 4.40 -2.64
CA GLY A 13 9.10 3.46 -2.11
C GLY A 13 8.97 3.49 -0.59
N LYS A 14 9.32 4.59 0.08
CA LYS A 14 9.35 4.68 1.55
C LYS A 14 8.34 5.66 2.14
N ASN A 15 8.01 5.46 3.41
CA ASN A 15 7.15 6.32 4.23
C ASN A 15 5.81 6.65 3.56
N ILE A 16 5.18 5.66 2.93
CA ILE A 16 3.91 5.82 2.23
C ILE A 16 2.77 5.77 3.26
N PRO A 17 1.97 6.82 3.45
CA PRO A 17 0.78 6.74 4.29
C PRO A 17 -0.23 5.77 3.68
N PHE A 18 -0.85 4.91 4.50
CA PHE A 18 -1.83 3.95 3.99
C PHE A 18 -3.03 4.64 3.32
N VAL A 19 -3.49 5.78 3.87
CA VAL A 19 -4.54 6.60 3.28
C VAL A 19 -4.17 7.12 1.88
N THR A 20 -2.91 7.51 1.68
CA THR A 20 -2.41 7.94 0.37
C THR A 20 -2.43 6.79 -0.64
N MET A 21 -2.14 5.57 -0.21
CA MET A 21 -2.25 4.38 -1.08
C MET A 21 -3.69 4.18 -1.56
N THR A 22 -4.67 4.29 -0.67
CA THR A 22 -6.10 4.16 -1.01
C THR A 22 -6.52 5.15 -2.09
N ASP A 23 -6.14 6.43 -1.94
CA ASP A 23 -6.51 7.48 -2.90
C ASP A 23 -5.79 7.33 -4.25
N THR A 24 -4.50 7.02 -4.21
CA THR A 24 -3.66 6.92 -5.43
C THR A 24 -3.97 5.69 -6.26
N VAL A 25 -4.26 4.53 -5.66
CA VAL A 25 -4.70 3.33 -6.41
C VAL A 25 -6.00 3.61 -7.15
N ARG A 26 -6.96 4.25 -6.49
CA ARG A 26 -8.25 4.59 -7.11
C ARG A 26 -8.06 5.56 -8.28
N SER A 27 -7.33 6.65 -8.07
CA SER A 27 -7.14 7.68 -9.11
C SER A 27 -6.28 7.20 -10.29
N THR A 28 -5.33 6.29 -10.03
CA THR A 28 -4.40 5.78 -11.05
C THR A 28 -5.00 4.64 -11.86
N TYR A 29 -5.70 3.71 -11.21
CA TYR A 29 -6.15 2.46 -11.84
C TYR A 29 -7.67 2.29 -11.92
N ASN A 30 -8.43 3.26 -11.42
CA ASN A 30 -9.90 3.21 -11.41
C ASN A 30 -10.47 1.96 -10.71
N PHE A 31 -9.79 1.51 -9.66
CA PHE A 31 -10.27 0.42 -8.82
C PHE A 31 -11.43 0.88 -7.92
N SER A 32 -12.27 -0.08 -7.52
CA SER A 32 -13.38 0.22 -6.59
C SER A 32 -12.84 0.75 -5.26
N SER A 33 -13.57 1.67 -4.62
CA SER A 33 -13.18 2.24 -3.32
C SER A 33 -13.04 1.17 -2.24
N SER A 34 -13.90 0.15 -2.26
CA SER A 34 -13.84 -0.95 -1.30
C SER A 34 -12.52 -1.72 -1.39
N PHE A 35 -12.05 -2.01 -2.61
CA PHE A 35 -10.78 -2.70 -2.82
C PHE A 35 -9.59 -1.82 -2.44
N CYS A 36 -9.65 -0.54 -2.81
CA CYS A 36 -8.59 0.43 -2.48
C CYS A 36 -8.43 0.63 -0.97
N TYR A 37 -9.51 0.50 -0.18
CA TYR A 37 -9.43 0.54 1.28
C TYR A 37 -8.99 -0.79 1.89
N PHE A 38 -9.57 -1.90 1.41
CA PHE A 38 -9.36 -3.22 2.00
C PHE A 38 -7.88 -3.63 2.00
N VAL A 39 -7.19 -3.50 0.86
CA VAL A 39 -5.81 -3.98 0.74
C VAL A 39 -4.84 -3.23 1.67
N PRO A 40 -4.79 -1.88 1.68
CA PRO A 40 -3.89 -1.17 2.60
C PRO A 40 -4.31 -1.31 4.07
N ASN A 41 -5.60 -1.50 4.37
CA ASN A 41 -6.06 -1.78 5.74
C ASN A 41 -5.60 -3.16 6.25
N VAL A 42 -5.65 -4.19 5.40
CA VAL A 42 -5.09 -5.51 5.72
C VAL A 42 -3.58 -5.39 5.96
N ILE A 43 -2.84 -4.71 5.08
CA ILE A 43 -1.40 -4.50 5.25
C ILE A 43 -1.09 -3.82 6.60
N ALA A 44 -1.82 -2.75 6.96
CA ALA A 44 -1.65 -2.06 8.23
C ALA A 44 -1.82 -3.02 9.42
N GLY A 45 -2.85 -3.87 9.39
CA GLY A 45 -3.07 -4.90 10.41
C GLY A 45 -1.94 -5.92 10.50
N MET A 46 -1.42 -6.37 9.36
CA MET A 46 -0.30 -7.33 9.30
C MET A 46 1.00 -6.75 9.87
N LEU A 47 1.27 -5.47 9.57
CA LEU A 47 2.43 -4.75 10.09
C LEU A 47 2.24 -4.24 11.53
N LYS A 48 1.07 -4.48 12.14
CA LYS A 48 0.69 -3.94 13.47
C LYS A 48 0.81 -2.41 13.54
N LYS A 49 0.41 -1.74 12.47
CA LYS A 49 0.43 -0.28 12.28
C LYS A 49 -1.00 0.26 12.24
N ASP A 50 -1.16 1.53 12.58
CA ASP A 50 -2.42 2.24 12.43
C ASP A 50 -2.62 2.70 10.98
N TYR A 51 -3.71 2.27 10.35
CA TYR A 51 -4.04 2.64 8.97
C TYR A 51 -4.17 4.17 8.76
N SER A 52 -4.62 4.90 9.77
CA SER A 52 -4.93 6.33 9.63
C SER A 52 -3.72 7.23 9.84
N THR A 53 -2.78 6.82 10.71
CA THR A 53 -1.65 7.67 11.11
C THR A 53 -0.28 7.18 10.65
N ASP A 54 -0.12 5.88 10.42
CA ASP A 54 1.19 5.31 10.13
C ASP A 54 1.49 5.23 8.63
N THR A 55 2.73 4.86 8.35
CA THR A 55 3.27 4.69 7.00
C THR A 55 3.90 3.32 6.84
N PHE A 56 4.11 2.91 5.59
CA PHE A 56 4.85 1.70 5.25
C PHE A 56 5.81 1.92 4.09
N ASP A 57 6.80 1.04 3.99
CA ASP A 57 7.72 0.94 2.86
C ASP A 57 7.28 -0.21 1.94
N LEU A 58 7.44 -0.05 0.63
CA LEU A 58 7.09 -1.10 -0.36
C LEU A 58 7.83 -2.42 -0.11
N GLU A 59 8.99 -2.38 0.53
CA GLU A 59 9.76 -3.56 0.93
C GLU A 59 9.06 -4.36 2.03
N GLU A 60 8.36 -3.72 2.97
CA GLU A 60 7.65 -4.39 4.07
C GLU A 60 6.54 -5.32 3.59
N ILE A 61 5.93 -5.01 2.44
CA ILE A 61 4.84 -5.81 1.84
C ILE A 61 5.34 -6.89 0.88
N SER A 62 6.65 -6.95 0.66
CA SER A 62 7.32 -7.96 -0.18
C SER A 62 7.86 -9.14 0.65
N LEU A 63 7.69 -9.12 1.97
CA LEU A 63 8.16 -10.17 2.89
C LEU A 63 7.29 -11.44 2.79
N HIS A 64 7.96 -12.60 2.68
CA HIS A 64 7.33 -13.91 2.66
C HIS A 64 6.42 -14.16 3.88
N ASN A 65 5.26 -14.81 3.65
CA ASN A 65 4.19 -15.06 4.64
C ASN A 65 3.46 -13.80 5.13
N GLY A 66 3.48 -12.75 4.31
CA GLY A 66 2.70 -11.54 4.49
C GLY A 66 1.42 -11.58 3.64
N ILE A 67 1.14 -10.46 2.98
CA ILE A 67 0.22 -10.45 1.83
C ILE A 67 0.81 -11.24 0.64
N GLU A 68 2.14 -11.32 0.60
CA GLU A 68 2.91 -12.19 -0.28
C GLU A 68 2.66 -13.66 0.11
N HIS A 69 2.38 -14.50 -0.89
CA HIS A 69 2.06 -15.93 -0.73
C HIS A 69 2.52 -16.74 -1.95
N ASP A 70 2.79 -18.03 -1.73
CA ASP A 70 3.04 -19.01 -2.80
C ASP A 70 1.77 -19.28 -3.64
N ALA A 71 1.94 -19.65 -4.91
CA ALA A 71 0.86 -19.89 -5.88
C ALA A 71 0.17 -21.26 -5.74
#